data_AF-A0A225WR74-F1
#
_entry.id   AF-A0A225WR74-F1
#
_cell.length_a   1.000
_cell.length_b   1.000
_cell.length_c   1.000
_cell.angle_alpha   90.00
_cell.angle_beta   90.00
_cell.angle_gamma   90.00
#
_symmetry.space_group_name_H-M   'P 1'
#
loop_
_entity.id
_entity.type
_entity.pdbx_description
1 polymer ?
#
loop_
_entity_poly.entity_id
_entity_poly.type
_entity_poly.pdbx_seq_one_letter_code
_entity_poly.pdbx_strand_id
1 'polypeptide(L)'
;MVRVKVRVFTFPSDPRRQNSYVVGTIEGGLLPVVGTVHLDDKEAATVTFTQLRPRIELLRDKDLIRRSVMFQEVLALMATSSNPHNWPPNALQTYWFGHFTDENESVPHVITAADEDSPISKFLNMTTSKQTGDLIIVPQTQLGPVCEQCCEGCRQCPPIHSTNQ
;
A
#
# COMPACT_ATOMS: atom_id res chain seq x y z
N MET A 1 -12.39 -20.19 -5.45
CA MET A 1 -11.56 -19.11 -5.99
C MET A 1 -11.47 -18.03 -4.92
N VAL A 2 -10.27 -17.68 -4.50
CA VAL A 2 -10.01 -16.65 -3.48
C VAL A 2 -9.82 -15.29 -4.16
N ARG A 3 -10.36 -14.23 -3.55
CA ARG A 3 -10.25 -12.85 -4.03
C ARG A 3 -9.34 -12.06 -3.10
N VAL A 4 -8.30 -11.43 -3.61
CA VAL A 4 -7.46 -10.52 -2.83
C VAL A 4 -7.76 -9.10 -3.29
N LYS A 5 -8.47 -8.34 -2.47
CA LYS A 5 -8.75 -6.93 -2.70
C LYS A 5 -7.48 -6.14 -2.43
N VAL A 6 -7.09 -5.29 -3.38
CA VAL A 6 -5.94 -4.41 -3.25
C VAL A 6 -6.45 -3.02 -2.91
N ARG A 7 -5.96 -2.46 -1.82
CA ARG A 7 -6.25 -1.09 -1.35
C ARG A 7 -4.94 -0.35 -1.14
N VAL A 8 -5.00 0.97 -1.15
CA VAL A 8 -3.85 1.83 -0.85
C VAL A 8 -4.11 2.53 0.47
N PHE A 9 -3.10 2.60 1.33
CA PHE A 9 -3.17 3.38 2.58
C PHE A 9 -2.34 4.65 2.45
N THR A 10 -2.92 5.77 2.83
CA THR A 10 -2.25 7.08 2.87
C THR A 10 -2.74 7.82 4.09
N PHE A 11 -1.90 8.50 4.87
CA PHE A 11 -2.43 9.29 5.98
C PHE A 11 -3.32 10.43 5.47
N PRO A 12 -4.43 10.73 6.18
CA PRO A 12 -5.29 11.86 5.86
C PRO A 12 -4.48 13.15 5.78
N SER A 13 -4.53 13.83 4.63
CA SER A 13 -3.81 15.08 4.44
C SER A 13 -4.77 16.20 4.11
N ASP A 14 -4.53 17.39 4.67
CA ASP A 14 -5.32 18.57 4.36
C ASP A 14 -5.06 18.96 2.90
N PRO A 15 -6.08 18.94 2.02
CA PRO A 15 -5.90 19.30 0.61
C PRO A 15 -5.30 20.71 0.43
N ARG A 16 -5.50 21.62 1.40
CA ARG A 16 -4.92 22.97 1.39
C ARG A 16 -3.41 22.98 1.59
N ARG A 17 -2.84 21.94 2.21
CA ARG A 17 -1.38 21.78 2.34
C ARG A 17 -0.74 21.29 1.04
N GLN A 18 -1.51 20.62 0.18
CA GLN A 18 -1.01 20.10 -1.08
C GLN A 18 -1.23 21.08 -2.24
N ASN A 19 -2.35 21.81 -2.27
CA ASN A 19 -2.66 22.80 -3.31
C ASN A 19 -3.49 23.96 -2.73
N SER A 20 -3.06 25.21 -2.94
CA SER A 20 -3.70 26.40 -2.34
C SER A 20 -5.12 26.71 -2.84
N TYR A 21 -5.54 26.10 -3.95
CA TYR A 21 -6.83 26.32 -4.62
C TYR A 21 -7.76 25.10 -4.58
N VAL A 22 -7.35 23.98 -3.96
CA VAL A 22 -8.21 22.80 -3.86
C VAL A 22 -9.17 22.97 -2.68
N VAL A 23 -10.45 23.12 -3.00
CA VAL A 23 -11.57 23.06 -2.05
C VAL A 23 -12.09 21.62 -2.10
N GLY A 24 -11.79 20.82 -1.08
CA GLY A 24 -12.11 19.39 -1.07
C GLY A 24 -12.21 18.80 0.33
N THR A 25 -12.75 17.60 0.41
CA THR A 25 -12.75 16.75 1.61
C THR A 25 -11.34 16.29 1.96
N ILE A 26 -11.06 16.05 3.25
CA ILE A 26 -9.79 15.44 3.69
C ILE A 26 -9.70 14.05 3.05
N GLU A 27 -8.74 13.88 2.15
CA GLU A 27 -8.48 12.59 1.51
C GLU A 27 -7.38 11.83 2.28
N GLY A 28 -7.59 10.53 2.46
CA GLY A 28 -6.67 9.59 3.08
C GLY A 28 -7.37 8.59 4.00
N GLY A 29 -6.59 7.91 4.82
CA GLY A 29 -6.95 6.65 5.45
C GLY A 29 -6.76 5.45 4.51
N LEU A 30 -7.55 4.40 4.73
CA LEU A 30 -7.64 3.26 3.83
C LEU A 30 -8.53 3.63 2.63
N LEU A 31 -7.92 3.76 1.45
CA LEU A 31 -8.64 4.11 0.22
C LEU A 31 -9.53 2.95 -0.26
N PRO A 32 -10.52 3.24 -1.15
CA PRO A 32 -11.34 2.22 -1.78
C PRO A 32 -10.52 1.13 -2.49
N VAL A 33 -11.18 0.01 -2.78
CA VAL A 33 -10.55 -1.10 -3.50
C VAL A 33 -10.17 -0.67 -4.92
N VAL A 34 -8.88 -0.66 -5.21
CA VAL A 34 -8.32 -0.30 -6.52
C VAL A 34 -8.47 -1.44 -7.52
N GLY A 35 -8.40 -2.68 -7.04
CA GLY A 35 -8.64 -3.86 -7.86
C GLY A 35 -8.67 -5.13 -7.04
N THR A 36 -8.87 -6.25 -7.73
CA THR A 36 -8.93 -7.58 -7.10
C THR A 36 -8.06 -8.55 -7.87
N VAL A 37 -7.15 -9.23 -7.17
CA VAL A 37 -6.39 -10.36 -7.70
C VAL A 37 -7.17 -11.63 -7.41
N HIS A 38 -7.35 -12.46 -8.43
CA HIS A 38 -8.01 -13.75 -8.30
C HIS A 38 -6.97 -14.84 -8.16
N LEU A 39 -7.13 -15.67 -7.13
CA LEU A 39 -6.26 -16.80 -6.83
C LEU A 39 -7.06 -18.09 -6.83
N ASP A 40 -6.45 -19.17 -7.28
CA ASP A 40 -7.03 -20.50 -7.17
C ASP A 40 -6.97 -20.99 -5.71
N ASP A 41 -7.94 -21.81 -5.31
CA ASP A 41 -8.08 -22.25 -3.91
C ASP A 41 -6.87 -23.07 -3.43
N LYS A 42 -6.27 -23.85 -4.35
CA LYS A 42 -5.07 -24.64 -4.07
C LYS A 42 -3.83 -23.77 -3.91
N GLU A 43 -3.77 -22.67 -4.66
CA GLU A 43 -2.63 -21.77 -4.69
C GLU A 43 -2.63 -20.81 -3.49
N ALA A 44 -3.83 -20.38 -3.08
CA ALA A 44 -4.06 -19.39 -2.03
C ALA A 44 -3.37 -19.71 -0.69
N ALA A 45 -3.15 -20.99 -0.38
CA ALA A 45 -2.47 -21.41 0.84
C ALA A 45 -0.93 -21.28 0.78
N THR A 46 -0.36 -21.18 -0.43
CA THR A 46 1.09 -21.29 -0.67
C THR A 46 1.71 -20.07 -1.33
N VAL A 47 0.92 -19.25 -2.04
CA VAL A 47 1.43 -18.07 -2.74
C VAL A 47 2.01 -17.06 -1.75
N THR A 48 3.17 -16.51 -2.12
CA THR A 48 3.92 -15.54 -1.30
C THR A 48 3.72 -14.11 -1.81
N PHE A 49 4.11 -13.12 -1.02
CA PHE A 49 4.02 -11.71 -1.46
C PHE A 49 4.95 -11.43 -2.64
N THR A 50 6.15 -12.04 -2.66
CA THR A 50 7.09 -11.97 -3.78
C THR A 50 6.45 -12.40 -5.11
N GLN A 51 5.64 -13.47 -5.07
CA GLN A 51 4.92 -13.98 -6.24
C GLN A 51 3.68 -13.15 -6.61
N LEU A 52 3.06 -12.50 -5.62
CA LEU A 52 1.87 -11.69 -5.81
C LEU A 52 2.19 -10.33 -6.45
N ARG A 53 3.34 -9.75 -6.11
CA ARG A 53 3.83 -8.46 -6.63
C ARG A 53 3.73 -8.33 -8.16
N PRO A 54 4.32 -9.22 -8.99
CA PRO A 54 4.22 -9.10 -10.44
C PRO A 54 2.78 -9.28 -10.97
N ARG A 55 1.88 -9.95 -10.24
CA ARG A 55 0.46 -10.09 -10.63
C ARG A 55 -0.33 -8.80 -10.40
N ILE A 56 0.11 -7.99 -9.45
CA ILE A 56 -0.44 -6.66 -9.21
C ILE A 56 0.14 -5.70 -10.24
N GLU A 57 1.46 -5.69 -10.40
CA GLU A 57 2.17 -4.67 -11.19
C GLU A 57 2.00 -4.85 -12.71
N LEU A 58 1.95 -6.10 -13.19
CA LEU A 58 2.07 -6.41 -14.60
C LEU A 58 0.83 -7.13 -15.13
N LEU A 59 0.49 -6.82 -16.38
CA LEU A 59 -0.45 -7.57 -17.19
C LEU A 59 0.33 -8.20 -18.33
N ARG A 60 0.24 -9.54 -18.44
CA ARG A 60 0.77 -10.29 -19.59
C ARG A 60 -0.36 -10.52 -20.59
N ASP A 61 -0.20 -9.97 -21.78
CA ASP A 61 -1.11 -10.20 -22.91
C ASP A 61 -0.28 -10.73 -24.08
N LYS A 62 -0.39 -12.03 -24.34
CA LYS A 62 0.45 -12.76 -25.30
C LYS A 62 1.94 -12.51 -25.03
N ASP A 63 2.63 -11.81 -25.94
CA ASP A 63 4.06 -11.50 -25.89
C ASP A 63 4.37 -10.11 -25.32
N LEU A 64 3.35 -9.34 -24.93
CA LEU A 64 3.51 -8.00 -24.38
C LEU A 64 3.31 -8.01 -22.86
N ILE A 65 4.37 -7.59 -22.16
CA ILE A 65 4.32 -7.29 -20.73
C ILE A 65 4.14 -5.78 -20.58
N ARG A 66 3.02 -5.36 -20.00
CA ARG A 66 2.74 -3.96 -19.69
C ARG A 66 2.32 -3.79 -18.24
N ARG A 67 2.38 -2.56 -17.74
CA ARG A 67 1.86 -2.24 -16.40
C ARG A 67 0.34 -2.46 -16.36
N SER A 68 -0.16 -3.04 -15.28
CA SER A 68 -1.60 -3.23 -15.10
C SER A 68 -2.29 -1.88 -14.86
N VAL A 69 -3.57 -1.76 -15.26
CA VAL A 69 -4.37 -0.56 -14.98
C VAL A 69 -4.54 -0.36 -13.48
N MET A 70 -4.71 -1.45 -12.73
CA MET A 70 -4.77 -1.43 -11.26
C MET A 70 -3.51 -0.80 -10.67
N PHE A 71 -2.33 -1.19 -11.14
CA PHE A 71 -1.08 -0.63 -10.61
C PHE A 71 -0.79 0.78 -11.13
N GLN A 72 -1.26 1.15 -12.32
CA GLN A 72 -1.23 2.55 -12.76
C GLN A 72 -2.03 3.46 -11.83
N GLU A 73 -3.21 3.02 -11.38
CA GLU A 73 -4.02 3.74 -10.41
C GLU A 73 -3.32 3.82 -9.04
N VAL A 74 -2.73 2.71 -8.56
CA VAL A 74 -1.92 2.70 -7.34
C VAL A 74 -0.80 3.76 -7.42
N LEU A 75 -0.07 3.83 -8.52
CA LEU A 75 1.00 4.82 -8.70
C LEU A 75 0.46 6.25 -8.76
N ALA A 76 -0.72 6.48 -9.34
CA ALA A 76 -1.35 7.79 -9.35
C ALA A 76 -1.72 8.25 -7.93
N LEU A 77 -2.30 7.36 -7.12
CA LEU A 77 -2.60 7.61 -5.71
C LEU A 77 -1.34 7.90 -4.90
N MET A 78 -0.27 7.13 -5.12
CA MET A 78 1.03 7.35 -4.48
C MET A 78 1.62 8.72 -4.83
N ALA A 79 1.48 9.15 -6.09
CA ALA A 79 2.02 10.42 -6.56
C ALA A 79 1.31 11.65 -5.97
N THR A 80 0.03 11.52 -5.60
CA THR A 80 -0.75 12.59 -4.94
C THR A 80 -0.73 12.48 -3.42
N SER A 81 -0.13 11.43 -2.85
CA SER A 81 -0.04 11.22 -1.41
C SER A 81 0.89 12.23 -0.75
N SER A 82 0.63 12.51 0.53
CA SER A 82 1.54 13.30 1.36
C SER A 82 2.90 12.61 1.51
N ASN A 83 3.97 13.40 1.67
CA ASN A 83 5.32 12.92 1.97
C ASN A 83 5.81 13.50 3.31
N PRO A 84 5.24 13.07 4.44
CA PRO A 84 5.54 13.66 5.75
C PRO A 84 7.01 13.51 6.14
N HIS A 85 7.71 12.48 5.65
CA HIS A 85 9.12 12.23 5.98
C HIS A 85 10.11 12.80 4.97
N ASN A 86 9.64 13.54 3.95
CA ASN A 86 10.48 14.08 2.87
C ASN A 86 11.36 13.02 2.19
N TRP A 87 10.81 11.84 1.93
CA TRP A 87 11.49 10.82 1.14
C TRP A 87 11.90 11.38 -0.23
N PRO A 88 13.09 11.01 -0.75
CA PRO A 88 13.58 11.45 -2.05
C PRO A 88 12.69 10.97 -3.22
N PRO A 89 12.78 11.61 -4.41
CA PRO A 89 11.91 11.31 -5.56
C PRO A 89 11.89 9.84 -6.00
N ASN A 90 13.02 9.13 -5.88
CA ASN A 90 13.11 7.71 -6.22
C ASN A 90 12.26 6.80 -5.32
N ALA A 91 11.97 7.23 -4.09
CA ALA A 91 11.13 6.51 -3.14
C ALA A 91 9.63 6.75 -3.35
N LEU A 92 9.23 7.80 -4.07
CA LEU A 92 7.82 8.17 -4.28
C LEU A 92 7.02 7.12 -5.07
N GLN A 93 7.70 6.25 -5.82
CA GLN A 93 7.09 5.15 -6.58
C GLN A 93 7.36 3.78 -5.95
N THR A 94 7.92 3.73 -4.74
CA THR A 94 8.18 2.50 -4.00
C THR A 94 7.12 2.27 -2.92
N TYR A 95 6.81 1.01 -2.65
CA TYR A 95 5.75 0.64 -1.73
C TYR A 95 6.06 -0.67 -1.02
N TRP A 96 5.41 -0.85 0.12
CA TRP A 96 5.41 -2.07 0.91
C TRP A 96 4.02 -2.69 0.94
N PHE A 97 3.96 -3.99 1.14
CA PHE A 97 2.70 -4.63 1.49
C PHE A 97 2.40 -4.42 2.96
N GLY A 98 1.11 -4.39 3.29
CA GLY A 98 0.64 -4.35 4.65
C GLY A 98 -0.69 -5.07 4.80
N HIS A 99 -1.08 -5.25 6.05
CA HIS A 99 -2.35 -5.86 6.43
C HIS A 99 -2.86 -5.22 7.73
N PHE A 100 -4.14 -5.43 8.01
CA PHE A 100 -4.68 -5.23 9.35
C PHE A 100 -4.69 -6.56 10.09
N THR A 101 -4.46 -6.51 11.40
CA THR A 101 -4.65 -7.67 12.29
C THR A 101 -6.08 -7.74 12.82
N ASP A 102 -6.75 -6.59 12.95
CA ASP A 102 -8.11 -6.43 13.44
C ASP A 102 -8.89 -5.43 12.56
N GLU A 103 -10.21 -5.61 12.44
CA GLU A 103 -11.08 -4.73 11.65
C GLU A 103 -11.16 -3.29 12.20
N ASN A 104 -10.79 -3.07 13.46
CA ASN A 104 -10.82 -1.77 14.13
C ASN A 104 -9.52 -0.97 13.95
N GLU A 105 -8.49 -1.55 13.34
CA GLU A 105 -7.23 -0.85 13.10
C GLU A 105 -7.37 0.19 11.99
N SER A 106 -6.84 1.39 12.24
CA SER A 106 -6.84 2.48 11.27
C SER A 106 -5.51 2.62 10.52
N VAL A 107 -4.45 1.95 11.00
CA VAL A 107 -3.09 2.01 10.47
C VAL A 107 -2.60 0.59 10.20
N PRO A 108 -2.14 0.28 8.97
CA PRO A 108 -1.74 -1.08 8.62
C PRO A 108 -0.37 -1.44 9.18
N HIS A 109 -0.18 -2.73 9.45
CA HIS A 109 1.11 -3.32 9.76
C HIS A 109 1.83 -3.68 8.46
N VAL A 110 3.10 -3.31 8.36
CA VAL A 110 3.92 -3.54 7.17
C VAL A 110 4.45 -4.97 7.16
N ILE A 111 4.39 -5.62 6.01
CA ILE A 111 5.07 -6.89 5.75
C ILE A 111 6.56 -6.60 5.55
N THR A 112 7.40 -7.15 6.42
CA THR A 112 8.85 -6.95 6.33
C THR A 112 9.43 -7.72 5.14
N ALA A 113 10.64 -7.34 4.70
CA ALA A 113 11.33 -8.05 3.61
C ALA A 113 11.56 -9.54 3.93
N ALA A 114 11.78 -9.89 5.20
CA ALA A 114 11.94 -11.28 5.64
C ALA A 114 10.64 -12.09 5.57
N ASP A 115 9.50 -11.40 5.63
CA ASP A 115 8.17 -12.01 5.58
C ASP A 115 7.59 -12.10 4.16
N GLU A 116 8.19 -11.44 3.16
CA GLU A 116 7.64 -11.47 1.79
C GLU A 116 7.63 -12.88 1.16
N ASP A 117 8.52 -13.76 1.60
CA ASP A 117 8.58 -15.16 1.18
C ASP A 117 7.66 -16.08 1.99
N SER A 118 6.98 -15.55 3.01
CA SER A 118 5.93 -16.29 3.71
C SER A 118 4.64 -16.33 2.88
N PRO A 119 3.83 -17.39 3.02
CA PRO A 119 2.51 -17.43 2.39
C PRO A 119 1.61 -16.28 2.84
N ILE A 120 0.90 -15.65 1.90
CA ILE A 120 0.01 -14.51 2.20
C ILE A 120 -1.11 -14.88 3.18
N SER A 121 -1.51 -16.15 3.20
CA SER A 121 -2.53 -16.72 4.09
C SER A 121 -2.15 -16.65 5.58
N LYS A 122 -0.87 -16.46 5.90
CA LYS A 122 -0.39 -16.22 7.27
C LYS A 122 -0.83 -14.86 7.82
N PHE A 123 -1.03 -13.88 6.94
CA PHE A 123 -1.30 -12.49 7.30
C PHE A 123 -2.72 -12.04 6.91
N LEU A 124 -3.20 -12.51 5.76
CA LEU A 124 -4.51 -12.15 5.25
C LEU A 124 -5.55 -13.18 5.73
N ASN A 125 -6.65 -12.70 6.32
CA ASN A 125 -7.76 -13.57 6.70
C ASN A 125 -8.47 -14.10 5.45
N MET A 126 -8.19 -15.35 5.10
CA MET A 126 -8.67 -16.02 3.88
C MET A 126 -9.59 -17.22 4.19
N THR A 127 -10.00 -17.40 5.45
CA THR A 127 -10.54 -18.66 5.99
C THR A 127 -12.05 -18.89 5.90
N THR A 128 -12.89 -17.87 5.67
CA THR A 128 -14.36 -18.06 5.57
C THR A 128 -14.88 -17.87 4.16
N SER A 129 -15.98 -18.55 3.83
CA SER A 129 -16.53 -18.87 2.48
C SER A 129 -16.92 -17.70 1.56
N LYS A 130 -16.59 -16.45 1.92
CA LYS A 130 -16.50 -15.31 0.98
C LYS A 130 -15.05 -14.93 0.63
N GLN A 131 -14.06 -15.77 1.01
CA GLN A 131 -12.61 -15.76 0.73
C GLN A 131 -12.12 -14.46 0.10
N THR A 132 -12.16 -13.39 0.89
CA THR A 132 -11.70 -12.09 0.46
C THR A 132 -10.61 -11.63 1.41
N GLY A 133 -9.35 -11.64 0.98
CA GLY A 133 -8.26 -11.01 1.72
C GLY A 133 -8.18 -9.53 1.34
N ASP A 134 -8.04 -8.63 2.31
CA ASP A 134 -7.72 -7.22 2.07
C ASP A 134 -6.20 -7.04 2.17
N LEU A 135 -5.54 -6.88 1.02
CA LEU A 135 -4.13 -6.54 0.91
C LEU A 135 -3.96 -5.04 0.79
N ILE A 136 -3.06 -4.47 1.58
CA ILE A 136 -2.83 -3.04 1.65
C ILE A 136 -1.50 -2.74 1.00
N ILE A 137 -1.49 -1.76 0.11
CA ILE A 137 -0.29 -1.14 -0.44
C ILE A 137 -0.01 0.10 0.40
N VAL A 138 1.16 0.13 1.02
CA VAL A 138 1.63 1.24 1.83
C VAL A 138 2.76 1.94 1.07
N PRO A 139 2.54 3.16 0.55
CA PRO A 139 3.59 3.93 -0.10
C PRO A 139 4.76 4.16 0.88
N GLN A 140 6.01 4.11 0.39
CA GLN A 140 7.20 4.35 1.20
C GLN A 140 7.14 5.69 1.94
N THR A 141 6.48 6.69 1.36
CA THR A 141 6.29 8.03 1.95
C THR A 141 5.52 8.02 3.27
N GLN A 142 4.72 6.98 3.51
CA GLN A 142 3.93 6.83 4.74
C GLN A 142 4.73 6.14 5.87
N LEU A 143 5.92 5.61 5.56
CA LEU A 143 6.77 4.92 6.51
C LEU A 143 7.85 5.86 7.05
N GLY A 144 8.03 5.84 8.38
CA GLY A 144 9.12 6.57 9.01
C GLY A 144 10.48 5.94 8.65
N PRO A 145 11.50 6.73 8.28
CA PRO A 145 12.82 6.20 7.89
C PRO A 145 13.59 5.53 9.03
N VAL A 146 13.19 5.76 10.28
CA VAL A 146 13.83 5.21 11.48
C VAL A 146 13.01 4.08 12.09
N CYS A 147 11.69 4.25 12.17
CA CYS A 147 10.82 3.25 12.81
C CYS A 147 10.31 2.18 11.83
N GLU A 148 10.48 2.37 10.52
CA GLU A 148 10.03 1.46 9.45
C GLU A 148 8.53 1.09 9.54
N GLN A 149 7.76 1.97 10.18
CA GLN A 149 6.33 1.80 10.43
C GLN A 149 5.55 3.00 9.90
N CYS A 150 4.27 2.75 9.60
CA CYS A 150 3.32 3.78 9.23
C CYS A 150 3.25 4.87 10.32
N CYS A 151 3.74 6.08 10.03
CA CYS A 151 3.69 7.20 10.95
C CYS A 151 3.76 8.54 10.20
N GLU A 152 3.36 9.63 10.86
CA GLU A 152 3.44 11.00 10.30
C GLU A 152 4.53 11.87 10.94
N GLY A 153 5.48 11.26 11.66
CA GLY A 153 6.57 11.98 12.33
C GLY A 153 6.89 11.39 13.69
N CYS A 154 7.40 10.15 13.69
CA CYS A 154 7.74 9.43 14.91
C CYS A 154 8.73 10.24 15.78
N ARG A 155 8.67 10.11 17.13
CA ARG A 155 9.61 10.83 18.04
C ARG A 155 11.09 10.53 17.76
N GLN A 156 11.38 9.40 17.13
CA GLN A 156 12.72 8.95 16.75
C GLN A 156 13.12 9.40 15.33
N CYS A 157 12.16 9.89 14.55
CA CYS A 157 12.41 10.42 13.21
C CYS A 157 13.01 11.82 13.41
N PRO A 158 14.13 12.17 12.75
CA PRO A 158 14.67 13.51 12.85
C PRO A 158 13.57 14.51 12.46
N PRO A 159 13.37 15.59 13.23
CA PRO A 159 12.34 16.56 12.92
C PRO A 159 12.56 17.05 11.50
N ILE A 160 11.46 17.17 10.76
CA ILE A 160 11.45 17.81 9.45
C ILE A 160 12.10 19.18 9.65
N HIS A 161 13.35 19.34 9.21
CA HIS A 161 13.93 20.66 9.09
C HIS A 161 13.13 21.34 7.99
N SER A 162 12.09 22.08 8.39
CA SER A 162 11.56 23.20 7.63
C SER A 162 12.73 24.16 7.42
N THR A 163 13.45 23.95 6.33
CA THR A 163 14.33 24.97 5.79
C THR A 163 13.40 26.04 5.26
N ASN A 164 13.15 27.02 6.12
CA ASN A 164 12.59 28.31 5.76
C ASN A 164 13.38 28.86 4.55
N GLN A 165 12.69 29.06 3.43
CA GLN A 165 12.80 30.25 2.59
C GLN A 165 11.57 30.35 1.69
#